data_AF-A0A1C7DNG9-F1
#
_entry.id   AF-A0A1C7DNG9-F1
#
_cell.length_a   1.000
_cell.length_b   1.000
_cell.length_c   1.000
_cell.angle_alpha   90.00
_cell.angle_beta   90.00
_cell.angle_gamma   90.00
#
_symmetry.space_group_name_H-M   'P 1'
#
loop_
_entity.id
_entity.type
_entity.pdbx_description
1 polymer ?
#
loop_
_entity_poly.entity_id
_entity_poly.type
_entity_poly.pdbx_seq_one_letter_code
_entity_poly.pdbx_strand_id
1 'polypeptide(L)'
;MKNQYGITLVELLGVLVITSIVMVVVMSVFSTGANSSERTASRQQLQQESNLIIEQIRASYLKNEKDSTVEGKFKVRVDGAKLLISKIDGSNEQIISTGYQYAMGTGSNPEVVEFDRTKVMPFYLKTCSSNQCFEVQTSFSKLK
;
A
#
# COMPACT_ATOMS: atom_id res chain seq x y z
N MET A 1 -63.98 0.61 -31.89
CA MET A 1 -63.93 -0.64 -31.08
C MET A 1 -62.58 -0.64 -30.35
N LYS A 2 -62.56 -0.71 -29.02
CA LYS A 2 -61.32 -0.68 -28.20
C LYS A 2 -60.94 -2.11 -27.82
N ASN A 3 -59.76 -2.57 -28.24
CA ASN A 3 -59.21 -3.88 -27.84
C ASN A 3 -58.81 -3.84 -26.36
N GLN A 4 -59.34 -4.75 -25.56
CA GLN A 4 -58.92 -4.98 -24.17
C GLN A 4 -58.07 -6.24 -24.11
N TYR A 5 -56.76 -6.09 -24.33
CA TYR A 5 -55.79 -7.13 -24.01
C TYR A 5 -55.45 -7.02 -22.53
N GLY A 6 -56.02 -7.90 -21.71
CA GLY A 6 -55.67 -8.01 -20.29
C GLY A 6 -54.43 -8.88 -20.10
N ILE A 7 -53.52 -8.47 -19.22
CA ILE A 7 -52.38 -9.29 -18.79
C ILE A 7 -52.93 -10.47 -17.97
N THR A 8 -52.52 -11.69 -18.30
CA THR A 8 -52.87 -12.86 -17.49
C THR A 8 -51.97 -12.96 -16.25
N LEU A 9 -52.49 -13.51 -15.15
CA LEU A 9 -51.74 -13.68 -13.90
C LEU A 9 -50.44 -14.48 -14.12
N VAL A 10 -50.49 -15.48 -15.00
CA VAL A 10 -49.36 -16.36 -15.32
C VAL A 10 -48.26 -15.60 -16.07
N GLU A 11 -48.61 -14.71 -17.00
CA GLU A 11 -47.63 -13.86 -17.69
C GLU A 11 -46.94 -12.90 -16.72
N LEU A 12 -47.68 -12.29 -15.78
CA LEU A 12 -47.11 -11.41 -14.76
C LEU A 12 -46.15 -12.16 -13.84
N LEU A 13 -46.53 -13.36 -13.39
CA LEU A 13 -45.68 -14.21 -12.56
C LEU A 13 -44.43 -14.67 -13.31
N GLY A 14 -44.57 -15.04 -14.59
CA GLY A 14 -43.45 -15.41 -15.45
C GLY A 14 -42.42 -14.28 -15.58
N VAL A 15 -42.89 -13.06 -15.83
CA VAL A 15 -42.01 -11.87 -15.89
C VAL A 15 -41.33 -11.63 -14.55
N LEU A 16 -42.06 -11.67 -13.44
CA LEU A 16 -41.49 -11.46 -12.10
C LEU A 16 -40.40 -12.48 -11.76
N VAL A 17 -40.62 -13.76 -12.07
CA VAL A 17 -39.63 -14.81 -11.84
C VAL A 17 -38.37 -14.54 -12.67
N ILE A 18 -38.51 -14.27 -13.97
CA ILE A 18 -37.37 -14.00 -14.85
C ILE A 18 -36.60 -12.75 -14.39
N THR A 19 -37.31 -11.66 -14.07
CA THR A 19 -36.69 -10.43 -13.58
C THR A 19 -35.94 -10.65 -12.26
N SER A 20 -36.48 -11.46 -11.35
CA SER A 20 -35.81 -11.76 -10.09
C SER A 20 -34.49 -12.51 -10.30
N ILE A 21 -34.47 -13.49 -11.22
CA ILE A 21 -33.27 -14.27 -11.56
C ILE A 21 -32.22 -13.35 -12.17
N VAL A 22 -32.62 -12.51 -13.13
CA VAL A 22 -31.72 -11.55 -13.78
C VAL A 22 -31.14 -10.57 -12.75
N MET A 23 -31.95 -10.04 -11.84
CA MET A 23 -31.47 -9.12 -10.80
C MET A 23 -30.46 -9.77 -9.86
N VAL A 24 -30.67 -11.03 -9.46
CA VAL A 24 -29.71 -11.76 -8.62
C VAL A 24 -28.36 -11.90 -9.33
N VAL A 25 -28.37 -12.23 -10.62
CA VAL A 25 -27.13 -12.35 -11.42
C VAL A 25 -26.43 -11.00 -11.57
N VAL A 26 -27.17 -9.94 -11.87
CA VAL A 26 -26.59 -8.58 -11.98
C VAL A 26 -25.97 -8.14 -10.66
N MET A 27 -26.66 -8.35 -9.54
CA MET A 27 -26.15 -8.00 -8.21
C MET A 27 -24.92 -8.80 -7.82
N SER A 28 -24.83 -10.08 -8.19
CA SER A 28 -23.65 -10.90 -7.87
C SER A 28 -22.40 -10.44 -8.62
N VAL A 29 -22.54 -10.11 -9.91
CA VAL A 29 -21.46 -9.54 -10.72
C VAL A 29 -21.06 -8.17 -10.20
N PHE A 30 -22.03 -7.30 -9.90
CA PHE A 30 -21.77 -5.97 -9.36
C PHE A 30 -21.03 -6.04 -8.02
N SER A 31 -21.50 -6.88 -7.09
CA SER A 31 -20.86 -7.06 -5.78
C SER A 31 -19.43 -7.59 -5.93
N THR A 32 -19.21 -8.55 -6.82
CA THR A 32 -17.87 -9.07 -7.11
C THR A 32 -16.95 -8.00 -7.69
N GLY A 33 -17.45 -7.20 -8.64
CA GLY A 33 -16.71 -6.09 -9.24
C GLY A 33 -16.34 -5.02 -8.21
N ALA A 34 -17.28 -4.62 -7.36
CA ALA A 34 -17.06 -3.64 -6.31
C ALA A 34 -15.98 -4.11 -5.32
N ASN A 35 -16.09 -5.34 -4.81
CA ASN A 35 -15.12 -5.93 -3.89
C ASN A 35 -13.72 -6.06 -4.52
N SER A 36 -13.66 -6.44 -5.80
CA SER A 36 -12.39 -6.54 -6.54
C SER A 36 -11.75 -5.17 -6.74
N SER A 37 -12.57 -4.14 -7.04
CA SER A 37 -12.12 -2.76 -7.20
C SER A 37 -11.51 -2.23 -5.91
N GLU A 38 -12.19 -2.40 -4.78
CA GLU A 38 -11.72 -1.97 -3.47
C GLU A 38 -10.40 -2.64 -3.08
N ARG A 39 -10.29 -3.96 -3.27
CA ARG A 39 -9.05 -4.70 -3.02
C ARG A 39 -7.88 -4.22 -3.89
N THR A 40 -8.16 -3.85 -5.15
CA THR A 40 -7.13 -3.35 -6.08
C THR A 40 -6.69 -1.95 -5.68
N ALA A 41 -7.64 -1.08 -5.36
CA ALA A 41 -7.36 0.28 -4.90
C ALA A 41 -6.51 0.29 -3.62
N SER A 42 -6.89 -0.53 -2.63
CA SER A 42 -6.13 -0.67 -1.38
C SER A 42 -4.69 -1.17 -1.62
N ARG A 43 -4.51 -2.16 -2.50
CA ARG A 43 -3.18 -2.66 -2.88
C ARG A 43 -2.34 -1.61 -3.59
N GLN A 44 -2.95 -0.83 -4.49
CA GLN A 44 -2.26 0.28 -5.17
C GLN A 44 -1.84 1.37 -4.19
N GLN A 45 -2.68 1.68 -3.21
CA GLN A 45 -2.35 2.65 -2.17
C GLN A 45 -1.15 2.18 -1.33
N LEU A 46 -1.12 0.91 -0.91
CA LEU A 46 0.03 0.32 -0.20
C LEU A 46 1.32 0.36 -1.03
N GLN A 47 1.22 0.11 -2.34
CA GLN A 47 2.35 0.19 -3.25
C GLN A 47 2.86 1.63 -3.39
N GLN A 48 1.97 2.61 -3.59
CA GLN A 48 2.34 4.02 -3.69
C GLN A 48 3.00 4.51 -2.41
N GLU A 49 2.44 4.16 -1.25
CA GLU A 49 3.01 4.51 0.05
C GLU A 49 4.41 3.91 0.23
N SER A 50 4.57 2.62 -0.08
CA SER A 50 5.86 1.95 0.03
C SER A 50 6.90 2.58 -0.90
N ASN A 51 6.51 2.91 -2.13
CA ASN A 51 7.39 3.61 -3.06
C ASN A 51 7.79 5.00 -2.53
N LEU A 52 6.84 5.75 -1.98
CA LEU A 52 7.10 7.06 -1.39
C LEU A 52 8.07 6.97 -0.21
N ILE A 53 7.92 5.97 0.66
CA ILE A 53 8.87 5.67 1.74
C ILE A 53 10.28 5.39 1.18
N ILE A 54 10.38 4.52 0.16
CA ILE A 54 11.67 4.20 -0.47
C ILE A 54 12.32 5.44 -1.08
N GLU A 55 11.55 6.30 -1.77
CA GLU A 55 12.10 7.52 -2.35
C GLU A 55 12.54 8.53 -1.28
N GLN A 56 11.85 8.64 -0.15
CA GLN A 56 12.30 9.48 0.97
C GLN A 56 13.60 8.95 1.60
N ILE A 57 13.71 7.64 1.78
CA ILE A 57 14.94 7.00 2.26
C ILE A 57 16.06 7.18 1.22
N ARG A 58 15.76 7.03 -0.08
CA ARG A 58 16.73 7.24 -1.16
C ARG A 58 17.21 8.68 -1.19
N ALA A 59 16.31 9.65 -1.17
CA ALA A 59 16.64 11.07 -1.15
C ALA A 59 17.54 11.39 0.05
N SER A 60 17.22 10.80 1.20
CA SER A 60 18.06 10.87 2.38
C SER A 60 19.43 10.25 2.12
N TYR A 61 19.52 9.02 1.60
CA TYR A 61 20.75 8.28 1.31
C TYR A 61 21.67 8.98 0.28
N LEU A 62 21.10 9.60 -0.74
CA LEU A 62 21.83 10.28 -1.82
C LEU A 62 22.28 11.70 -1.48
N LYS A 63 21.92 12.26 -0.31
CA LYS A 63 22.50 13.55 0.13
C LYS A 63 24.04 13.49 0.07
N ASN A 64 24.63 14.60 -0.38
CA ASN A 64 26.04 14.68 -0.72
C ASN A 64 26.91 14.57 0.53
N GLU A 65 27.71 13.50 0.63
CA GLU A 65 28.64 13.28 1.75
C GLU A 65 29.84 14.22 1.73
N LYS A 66 30.08 14.92 0.61
CA LYS A 66 31.16 15.93 0.54
C LYS A 66 30.80 17.22 1.28
N ASP A 67 29.53 17.38 1.67
CA ASP A 67 29.10 18.44 2.56
C ASP A 67 29.43 18.01 4.00
N SER A 68 30.27 18.79 4.68
CA SER A 68 30.72 18.54 6.05
C SER A 68 29.59 18.53 7.09
N THR A 69 28.37 18.94 6.70
CA THR A 69 27.17 18.89 7.55
C THR A 69 26.38 17.58 7.44
N VAL A 70 26.68 16.73 6.44
CA VAL A 70 25.95 15.49 6.17
C VAL A 70 26.69 14.29 6.75
N GLU A 71 26.09 13.65 7.75
CA GLU A 71 26.64 12.42 8.34
C GLU A 71 26.61 11.26 7.33
N GLY A 72 27.70 10.49 7.28
CA GLY A 72 27.84 9.30 6.44
C GLY A 72 26.85 8.18 6.76
N LYS A 73 26.20 8.23 7.93
CA LYS A 73 25.25 7.24 8.39
C LYS A 73 23.97 7.88 8.91
N PHE A 74 22.86 7.15 8.83
CA PHE A 74 21.57 7.53 9.41
C PHE A 74 20.79 6.28 9.78
N LYS A 75 19.74 6.40 10.59
CA LYS A 75 18.89 5.28 10.99
C LYS A 75 17.46 5.48 10.55
N VAL A 76 16.79 4.38 10.23
CA VAL A 76 15.35 4.31 10.01
C VAL A 76 14.78 3.37 11.07
N ARG A 77 13.74 3.81 11.79
CA ARG A 77 13.13 3.09 12.90
C ARG A 77 11.62 2.97 12.70
N VAL A 78 11.08 1.80 13.04
CA VAL A 78 9.64 1.60 13.24
C VAL A 78 9.30 2.00 14.68
N ASP A 79 8.30 2.85 14.85
CA ASP A 79 7.73 3.22 16.14
C ASP A 79 6.22 3.01 16.11
N GLY A 80 5.79 1.79 16.41
CA GLY A 80 4.40 1.36 16.27
C GLY A 80 3.89 1.55 14.85
N ALA A 81 2.94 2.48 14.67
CA ALA A 81 2.34 2.82 13.38
C ALA A 81 3.03 4.00 12.67
N LYS A 82 4.28 4.32 13.05
CA LYS A 82 5.08 5.39 12.45
C LYS A 82 6.40 4.84 11.94
N LEU A 83 6.86 5.45 10.86
CA LEU A 83 8.19 5.22 10.33
C LEU A 83 9.00 6.51 10.46
N LEU A 84 10.18 6.40 11.05
CA LEU A 84 11.02 7.54 11.44
C LEU A 84 12.38 7.43 10.78
N ILE A 85 12.92 8.56 10.34
CA ILE A 85 14.32 8.70 9.93
C ILE A 85 15.02 9.66 10.90
N SER A 86 16.24 9.33 11.32
CA SER A 86 17.04 10.19 12.19
C SER A 86 18.53 10.00 11.94
N LYS A 87 19.32 10.89 12.53
CA LYS A 87 20.77 10.67 12.68
C LYS A 87 21.05 9.48 13.60
N ILE A 88 22.27 8.96 13.56
CA ILE A 88 22.65 7.79 14.37
C ILE A 88 22.43 8.06 15.87
N ASP A 89 22.74 9.27 16.34
CA ASP A 89 22.52 9.72 17.72
C ASP A 89 21.03 9.84 18.12
N GLY A 90 20.09 9.76 17.17
CA GLY A 90 18.65 9.94 17.41
C GLY A 90 18.18 11.39 17.36
N SER A 91 19.06 12.34 17.05
CA SER A 91 18.66 13.71 16.80
C SER A 91 18.00 13.85 15.42
N ASN A 92 17.22 14.93 15.25
CA ASN A 92 16.50 15.25 14.01
C ASN A 92 15.59 14.12 13.52
N GLU A 93 14.81 13.51 14.42
CA GLU A 93 13.76 12.57 14.02
C GLU A 93 12.73 13.25 13.12
N GLN A 94 12.56 12.69 11.93
CA GLN A 94 11.54 13.07 10.98
C GLN A 94 10.63 11.87 10.70
N ILE A 95 9.33 12.11 10.73
CA ILE A 95 8.33 11.12 10.35
C ILE A 95 8.28 11.03 8.82
N ILE A 96 8.50 9.83 8.28
CA ILE A 96 8.45 9.58 6.83
C ILE A 96 7.12 8.95 6.40
N SER A 97 6.45 8.23 7.29
CA SER A 97 5.13 7.63 7.03
C SER A 97 4.39 7.31 8.34
N THR A 98 3.06 7.31 8.30
CA THR A 98 2.19 6.97 9.44
C THR A 98 0.92 6.24 9.00
N GLY A 99 0.30 5.49 9.91
CA GLY A 99 -1.02 4.89 9.71
C GLY A 99 -1.00 3.48 9.13
N TYR A 100 0.19 2.88 9.02
CA TYR A 100 0.40 1.51 8.56
C TYR A 100 1.21 0.73 9.58
N GLN A 101 1.19 -0.59 9.46
CA GLN A 101 2.11 -1.47 10.17
C GLN A 101 3.34 -1.71 9.31
N TYR A 102 4.52 -1.53 9.88
CA TYR A 102 5.79 -1.67 9.17
C TYR A 102 6.63 -2.82 9.74
N ALA A 103 7.30 -3.54 8.87
CA ALA A 103 8.43 -4.40 9.22
C ALA A 103 9.59 -4.11 8.27
N MET A 104 10.81 -4.03 8.79
CA MET A 104 11.98 -3.59 8.01
C MET A 104 13.22 -4.45 8.26
N GLY A 105 14.15 -4.43 7.30
CA GLY A 105 15.52 -4.94 7.45
C GLY A 105 15.72 -6.41 7.07
N THR A 106 16.98 -6.87 7.19
CA THR A 106 17.40 -8.21 6.76
C THR A 106 17.36 -9.20 7.94
N GLY A 107 16.18 -9.73 8.26
CA GLY A 107 15.99 -10.72 9.34
C GLY A 107 14.61 -10.67 9.98
N SER A 108 14.39 -11.50 11.01
CA SER A 108 13.13 -11.63 11.75
C SER A 108 12.92 -10.51 12.79
N ASN A 109 12.59 -9.31 12.28
CA ASN A 109 12.21 -8.08 13.00
C ASN A 109 13.31 -7.09 13.42
N PRO A 110 14.14 -6.56 12.51
CA PRO A 110 14.83 -5.31 12.77
C PRO A 110 13.83 -4.13 12.82
N GLU A 111 13.44 -3.69 14.01
CA GLU A 111 12.70 -2.44 14.20
C GLU A 111 13.55 -1.20 13.85
N VAL A 112 14.87 -1.38 13.71
CA VAL A 112 15.83 -0.33 13.37
C VAL A 112 16.76 -0.83 12.28
N VAL A 113 17.00 0.00 11.27
CA VAL A 113 17.97 -0.23 10.20
C VAL A 113 18.91 0.97 10.12
N GLU A 114 20.21 0.71 10.26
CA GLU A 114 21.24 1.71 10.04
C GLU A 114 21.71 1.68 8.58
N PHE A 115 21.75 2.85 7.95
CA PHE A 115 22.19 3.04 6.59
C PHE A 115 23.59 3.65 6.58
N ASP A 116 24.48 3.03 5.81
CA ASP A 116 25.80 3.58 5.49
C ASP A 116 25.79 4.07 4.04
N ARG A 117 25.91 5.39 3.85
CA ARG A 117 25.83 6.06 2.53
C ARG A 117 27.01 5.72 1.61
N THR A 118 28.09 5.16 2.17
CA THR A 118 29.31 4.82 1.43
C THR A 118 29.24 3.43 0.79
N LYS A 119 28.28 2.58 1.20
CA LYS A 119 28.19 1.18 0.81
C LYS A 119 26.85 0.86 0.19
N VAL A 120 26.81 -0.14 -0.68
CA VAL A 120 25.53 -0.67 -1.16
C VAL A 120 24.80 -1.31 0.02
N MET A 121 23.58 -0.83 0.30
CA MET A 121 22.78 -1.29 1.43
C MET A 121 21.52 -2.02 0.93
N PRO A 122 21.38 -3.34 1.15
CA PRO A 122 20.12 -4.02 0.89
C PRO A 122 19.06 -3.54 1.90
N PHE A 123 17.82 -3.45 1.44
CA PHE A 123 16.72 -3.00 2.25
C PHE A 123 15.45 -3.77 1.91
N TYR A 124 14.76 -4.17 2.97
CA TYR A 124 13.46 -4.80 2.92
C TYR A 124 12.48 -3.93 3.70
N LEU A 125 11.32 -3.71 3.10
CA LEU A 125 10.19 -3.03 3.73
C LEU A 125 8.92 -3.83 3.46
N LYS A 126 8.17 -4.09 4.52
CA LYS A 126 6.81 -4.62 4.45
C LYS A 126 5.87 -3.61 5.08
N THR A 127 4.90 -3.15 4.29
CA THR A 127 3.86 -2.20 4.71
C THR A 127 2.52 -2.92 4.69
N CYS A 128 1.82 -2.93 5.81
CA CYS A 128 0.52 -3.59 5.95
C CYS A 128 -0.57 -2.60 6.37
N SER A 129 -1.76 -2.75 5.78
CA SER A 129 -3.00 -2.10 6.22
C SER A 129 -4.15 -3.10 6.17
N SER A 130 -4.92 -3.14 7.26
CA SER A 130 -6.04 -4.06 7.43
C SER A 130 -5.62 -5.53 7.22
N ASN A 131 -5.91 -6.11 6.06
CA ASN A 131 -5.60 -7.50 5.73
C ASN A 131 -4.76 -7.64 4.45
N GLN A 132 -4.13 -6.55 4.01
CA GLN A 132 -3.26 -6.52 2.84
C GLN A 132 -1.88 -6.01 3.24
N CYS A 133 -0.85 -6.61 2.63
CA CYS A 133 0.53 -6.20 2.79
C CYS A 133 1.18 -6.02 1.42
N PHE A 134 2.11 -5.09 1.36
CA PHE A 134 2.99 -4.90 0.22
C PHE A 134 4.44 -4.97 0.68
N GLU A 135 5.26 -5.67 -0.09
CA GLU A 135 6.65 -5.94 0.25
C GLU A 135 7.56 -5.39 -0.84
N VAL A 136 8.60 -4.69 -0.42
CA VAL A 136 9.63 -4.13 -1.29
C VAL A 136 10.98 -4.68 -0.86
N GLN A 137 11.68 -5.30 -1.81
CA GLN A 137 13.08 -5.67 -1.70
C GLN A 137 13.88 -4.83 -2.67
N THR A 138 14.83 -4.06 -2.16
CA THR A 138 15.64 -3.15 -2.96
C THR A 138 17.04 -3.01 -2.37
N SER A 139 17.90 -2.29 -3.08
CA SER A 139 19.23 -1.91 -2.60
C SER A 139 19.50 -0.46 -2.91
N PHE A 140 20.05 0.27 -1.94
CA PHE A 140 20.51 1.63 -2.13
C PHE A 140 21.98 1.62 -2.53
N SER A 141 22.30 2.22 -3.67
CA SER A 141 23.66 2.35 -4.20
C SER A 141 23.83 3.69 -4.87
N LYS A 142 25.05 4.25 -4.82
CA LYS A 142 25.42 5.44 -5.61
C LYS A 142 25.96 4.98 -6.97
N LEU A 143 25.56 5.64 -8.05
CA LEU A 143 26.18 5.45 -9.36
C LEU A 143 27.64 5.94 -9.27
N LYS A 144 28.58 5.07 -9.65
CA LYS A 144 30.01 5.39 -9.70
C LYS A 144 30.33 6.23 -10.93
#